data_AF-V4S9Z9-F1
#
_entry.id   AF-V4S9Z9-F1
#
_cell.length_a   1.000
_cell.length_b   1.000
_cell.length_c   1.000
_cell.angle_alpha   90.00
_cell.angle_beta   90.00
_cell.angle_gamma   90.00
#
_symmetry.space_group_name_H-M   'P 1'
#
loop_
_entity.id
_entity.type
_entity.pdbx_description
1 polymer ?
#
loop_
_entity_poly.entity_id
_entity_poly.type
_entity_poly.pdbx_seq_one_letter_code
_entity_poly.pdbx_strand_id
1 'polypeptide(L)'
;MAPGMGGSLYEVLRVEPTAMISEIKTVYRSFAKVYHHDLSGNGWDYTEIHNAYETLSDPKARAVYDMSLKKKFGHHGGNHPVHNIQNGRVEISAQNHNYAVDPATLPKGVEVTHINLNDGTCAGLAYPALNVMSLQYHLEASPGPDDSDCVFRDFVELMKSVKYRA
;
A
#
# COMPACT_ATOMS: atom_id res chain seq x y z
N MET A 1 -4.40 35.63 -1.88
CA MET A 1 -5.34 34.50 -1.69
C MET A 1 -4.79 33.60 -0.60
N ALA A 2 -5.56 33.39 0.48
CA ALA A 2 -5.20 32.50 1.57
C ALA A 2 -5.16 31.04 1.07
N PRO A 3 -4.22 30.20 1.51
CA PRO A 3 -4.25 28.77 1.22
C PRO A 3 -5.50 28.14 1.86
N GLY A 4 -6.20 27.28 1.12
CA GLY A 4 -7.45 26.66 1.56
C GLY A 4 -7.21 25.71 2.74
N MET A 5 -7.89 25.96 3.86
CA MET A 5 -7.96 25.04 4.99
C MET A 5 -8.76 23.80 4.58
N GLY A 6 -8.11 22.64 4.53
CA GLY A 6 -8.73 21.36 4.12
C GLY A 6 -7.89 20.52 3.14
N GLY A 7 -6.68 20.96 2.81
CA GLY A 7 -5.75 20.26 1.93
C GLY A 7 -4.74 19.36 2.65
N SER A 8 -3.97 18.62 1.86
CA SER A 8 -2.78 17.90 2.30
C SER A 8 -1.72 18.84 2.89
N LEU A 9 -0.79 18.30 3.70
CA LEU A 9 0.35 19.05 4.25
C LEU A 9 1.22 19.67 3.14
N TYR A 10 1.22 19.06 1.96
CA TYR A 10 1.86 19.59 0.75
C TYR A 10 1.20 20.88 0.27
N GLU A 11 -0.13 20.96 0.30
CA GLU A 11 -0.88 22.17 -0.05
C GLU A 11 -0.73 23.27 1.01
N VAL A 12 -0.60 22.90 2.29
CA VAL A 12 -0.28 23.84 3.39
C VAL A 12 1.04 24.55 3.11
N LEU A 13 2.08 23.80 2.72
CA LEU A 13 3.38 24.36 2.36
C LEU A 13 3.48 24.82 0.90
N ARG A 14 2.46 24.60 0.07
CA ARG A 14 2.45 24.89 -1.38
C ARG A 14 3.66 24.29 -2.11
N VAL A 15 3.98 23.04 -1.80
CA VAL A 15 5.05 22.26 -2.44
C VAL A 15 4.50 20.98 -3.01
N GLU A 16 5.13 20.47 -4.07
CA GLU A 16 4.74 19.19 -4.66
C GLU A 16 5.10 18.00 -3.76
N PRO A 17 4.36 16.86 -3.83
CA PRO A 17 4.73 15.63 -3.11
C PRO A 17 6.13 15.10 -3.46
N THR A 18 6.70 15.50 -4.59
CA THR A 18 8.05 15.18 -5.03
C THR A 18 9.12 16.18 -4.57
N ALA A 19 8.73 17.25 -3.88
CA ALA A 19 9.63 18.32 -3.46
C ALA A 19 10.76 17.81 -2.57
N MET A 20 11.96 18.35 -2.78
CA MET A 20 13.12 18.01 -1.96
C MET A 20 13.02 18.64 -0.56
N ILE A 21 13.70 18.05 0.42
CA ILE A 21 13.73 18.59 1.80
C ILE A 21 14.28 20.03 1.83
N SER A 22 15.23 20.36 0.96
CA SER A 22 15.77 21.73 0.84
C SER A 22 14.73 22.75 0.38
N GLU A 23 13.82 22.33 -0.51
CA GLU A 23 12.72 23.15 -1.00
C GLU A 23 11.68 23.38 0.10
N ILE A 24 11.27 22.31 0.78
CA ILE A 24 10.38 22.35 1.95
C ILE A 24 10.91 23.33 3.02
N LYS A 25 12.20 23.23 3.35
CA LYS A 25 12.87 24.15 4.31
C LYS A 25 12.84 25.61 3.85
N THR A 26 13.05 25.84 2.55
CA THR A 26 13.09 27.19 1.98
C THR A 26 11.71 27.84 2.05
N VAL A 27 10.65 27.09 1.68
CA VAL A 27 9.28 27.59 1.74
C VAL A 27 8.82 27.83 3.17
N TYR A 28 9.09 26.90 4.09
CA TYR A 28 8.79 27.09 5.51
C TYR A 28 9.42 28.37 6.07
N ARG A 29 10.71 28.64 5.79
CA ARG A 29 11.37 29.89 6.22
C ARG A 29 10.72 31.13 5.63
N SER A 30 10.24 31.06 4.39
CA SER A 30 9.52 32.17 3.76
C SER A 30 8.18 32.42 4.45
N PHE A 31 7.43 31.36 4.75
CA PHE A 31 6.12 31.48 5.42
C PHE A 31 6.25 31.92 6.87
N ALA A 32 7.22 31.38 7.61
CA ALA A 32 7.49 31.80 8.97
C ALA A 32 7.75 33.32 9.08
N LYS A 33 8.43 33.93 8.11
CA LYS A 33 8.65 35.40 8.08
C LYS A 33 7.37 36.20 7.87
N VAL A 34 6.38 35.64 7.18
CA VAL A 34 5.14 36.34 6.78
C VAL A 34 4.04 36.13 7.81
N TYR A 35 3.99 34.94 8.43
CA TYR A 35 2.87 34.49 9.27
C TYR A 35 3.24 34.28 10.74
N HIS A 36 4.44 34.72 11.17
CA HIS A 36 4.78 34.70 12.60
C HIS A 36 3.77 35.53 13.39
N HIS A 37 3.37 35.05 14.57
CA HIS A 37 2.37 35.70 15.43
C HIS A 37 2.73 37.14 15.79
N ASP A 38 4.03 37.48 15.83
CA ASP A 38 4.52 38.83 16.12
C ASP A 38 4.42 39.80 14.93
N LEU A 39 4.17 39.30 13.71
CA LEU A 39 4.25 40.07 12.47
C LEU A 39 2.91 40.18 11.72
N SER A 40 2.00 39.24 11.93
CA SER A 40 0.67 39.27 11.31
C SER A 40 -0.42 39.29 12.38
N GLY A 41 -1.15 40.42 12.50
CA GLY A 41 -2.35 40.55 13.34
C GLY A 41 -3.56 39.71 12.87
N ASN A 42 -3.34 38.82 11.90
CA ASN A 42 -4.34 37.94 11.30
C ASN A 42 -3.86 36.52 11.61
N GLY A 43 -4.34 35.93 12.70
CA GLY A 43 -3.96 34.60 13.20
C GLY A 43 -4.40 33.44 12.30
N TRP A 44 -3.91 33.40 11.07
CA TRP A 44 -3.95 32.23 10.20
C TRP A 44 -2.77 31.34 10.59
N ASP A 45 -3.07 30.09 10.93
CA ASP A 45 -2.39 29.30 11.95
C ASP A 45 -0.94 28.93 11.59
N TYR A 46 0.04 29.68 12.11
CA TYR A 46 1.47 29.32 12.06
C TYR A 46 1.70 27.89 12.56
N THR A 47 0.85 27.40 13.47
CA THR A 47 0.87 26.03 13.95
C THR A 47 0.64 25.02 12.83
N GLU A 48 -0.26 25.28 11.88
CA GLU A 48 -0.54 24.40 10.75
C GLU A 48 0.67 24.33 9.79
N ILE A 49 1.28 25.49 9.49
CA ILE A 49 2.49 25.59 8.68
C ILE A 49 3.67 24.86 9.36
N HIS A 50 3.82 25.04 10.67
CA HIS A 50 4.87 24.39 11.45
C HIS A 50 4.67 22.88 11.52
N ASN A 51 3.45 22.41 11.80
CA ASN A 51 3.12 20.98 11.84
C ASN A 51 3.36 20.30 10.48
N ALA A 52 3.00 20.98 9.37
CA ALA A 52 3.29 20.49 8.03
C ALA A 52 4.80 20.38 7.77
N TYR A 53 5.57 21.39 8.20
CA TYR A 53 7.03 21.36 8.09
C TYR A 53 7.66 20.23 8.93
N GLU A 54 7.27 20.07 10.18
CA GLU A 54 7.79 19.02 11.07
C GLU A 54 7.56 17.63 10.45
N THR A 55 6.37 17.38 9.92
CA THR A 55 6.03 16.10 9.27
C THR A 55 6.77 15.90 7.95
N LEU A 56 6.76 16.88 7.05
CA LEU A 56 7.31 16.74 5.70
C LEU A 56 8.83 16.84 5.63
N SER A 57 9.48 17.41 6.66
CA SER A 57 10.94 17.52 6.71
C SER A 57 11.64 16.30 7.31
N ASP A 58 10.92 15.48 8.10
CA ASP A 58 11.40 14.17 8.57
C ASP A 58 11.07 13.08 7.52
N PRO A 59 12.08 12.39 6.95
CA PRO A 59 11.85 11.35 5.94
C PRO A 59 10.92 10.21 6.37
N LYS A 60 10.95 9.80 7.64
CA LYS A 60 10.12 8.72 8.17
C LYS A 60 8.68 9.19 8.36
N ALA A 61 8.49 10.36 8.97
CA ALA A 61 7.16 10.92 9.18
C ALA A 61 6.48 11.22 7.83
N ARG A 62 7.22 11.81 6.87
CA ARG A 62 6.75 12.04 5.50
C ARG A 62 6.32 10.75 4.82
N ALA A 63 7.10 9.67 4.93
CA ALA A 63 6.73 8.38 4.33
C ALA A 63 5.43 7.80 4.90
N VAL A 64 5.22 7.90 6.22
CA VAL A 64 3.96 7.48 6.87
C VAL A 64 2.79 8.35 6.39
N TYR A 65 3.00 9.66 6.31
CA TYR A 65 1.99 10.59 5.81
C TYR A 65 1.62 10.31 4.34
N ASP A 66 2.60 10.11 3.47
CA ASP A 66 2.40 9.77 2.06
C ASP A 66 1.61 8.47 1.88
N MET A 67 1.85 7.49 2.75
CA MET A 67 1.09 6.25 2.78
C MET A 67 -0.38 6.49 3.15
N SER A 68 -0.66 7.42 4.08
CA SER A 68 -2.02 7.78 4.45
C SER A 68 -2.78 8.53 3.34
N LEU A 69 -2.07 9.31 2.52
CA LEU A 69 -2.65 10.03 1.37
C LEU A 69 -2.98 9.13 0.19
N LYS A 70 -2.26 8.02 0.03
CA LYS A 70 -2.56 7.02 -0.99
C LYS A 70 -3.87 6.33 -0.62
N LYS A 71 -5.00 6.84 -1.14
CA LYS A 71 -6.25 6.08 -1.25
C LYS A 71 -6.04 4.91 -2.20
N LYS A 72 -5.43 3.83 -1.70
CA LYS A 72 -5.51 2.51 -2.34
C LYS A 72 -6.76 1.87 -1.81
N PHE A 73 -7.84 1.91 -2.59
CA PHE A 73 -9.00 1.09 -2.27
C PHE A 73 -8.51 -0.37 -2.23
N GLY A 74 -8.76 -1.04 -1.11
CA GLY A 74 -8.51 -2.47 -1.01
C GLY A 74 -9.45 -3.28 -1.89
N HIS A 75 -9.19 -4.57 -2.01
CA HIS A 75 -10.06 -5.49 -2.74
C HIS A 75 -11.16 -6.00 -1.80
N HIS A 76 -12.41 -5.64 -2.12
CA HIS A 76 -13.60 -5.97 -1.35
C HIS A 76 -14.70 -6.40 -2.32
N GLY A 77 -14.81 -7.70 -2.60
CA GLY A 77 -15.80 -8.21 -3.55
C GLY A 77 -15.54 -9.63 -4.01
N GLY A 78 -16.54 -10.23 -4.65
CA GLY A 78 -16.52 -11.60 -5.20
C GLY A 78 -16.25 -11.68 -6.70
N ASN A 79 -15.71 -10.62 -7.31
CA ASN A 79 -15.54 -10.52 -8.76
C ASN A 79 -14.10 -10.16 -9.18
N HIS A 80 -13.11 -10.40 -8.31
CA HIS A 80 -11.72 -10.04 -8.58
C HIS A 80 -11.03 -11.15 -9.38
N PRO A 81 -10.59 -10.90 -10.62
CA PRO A 81 -9.88 -11.89 -11.43
C PRO A 81 -8.43 -12.06 -10.95
N VAL A 82 -8.04 -13.30 -10.70
CA VAL A 82 -6.68 -13.68 -10.27
C VAL A 82 -6.10 -14.67 -11.27
N HIS A 83 -4.89 -14.39 -11.76
CA HIS A 83 -4.16 -15.26 -12.67
C HIS A 83 -3.08 -16.04 -11.92
N ASN A 84 -3.19 -17.37 -11.94
CA ASN A 84 -2.14 -18.28 -11.51
C ASN A 84 -1.09 -18.38 -12.63
N ILE A 85 0.08 -17.80 -12.41
CA ILE A 85 1.13 -17.71 -13.43
C ILE A 85 1.84 -19.06 -13.67
N GLN A 86 1.69 -20.03 -12.77
CA GLN A 86 2.36 -21.32 -12.87
C GLN A 86 1.67 -22.25 -13.86
N ASN A 87 0.34 -22.19 -13.95
CA ASN A 87 -0.46 -23.04 -14.83
C ASN A 87 -1.30 -22.26 -15.87
N GLY A 88 -1.25 -20.92 -15.84
CA GLY A 88 -1.95 -20.05 -16.79
C GLY A 88 -3.45 -19.89 -16.52
N ARG A 89 -3.97 -20.41 -15.40
CA ARG A 89 -5.39 -20.39 -15.10
C ARG A 89 -5.81 -19.05 -14.47
N VAL A 90 -7.00 -18.58 -14.85
CA VAL A 90 -7.65 -17.42 -14.25
C VAL A 90 -8.85 -17.88 -13.43
N GLU A 91 -8.99 -17.31 -12.24
CA GLU A 91 -10.07 -17.57 -11.29
C GLU A 91 -10.76 -16.26 -10.92
N ILE A 92 -12.08 -16.27 -10.78
CA ILE A 92 -12.78 -15.17 -10.11
C ILE A 92 -12.75 -15.45 -8.61
N SER A 93 -12.29 -14.49 -7.81
CA SER A 93 -12.01 -14.68 -6.38
C SER A 93 -12.81 -13.74 -5.48
N ALA A 94 -13.05 -14.19 -4.25
CA ALA A 94 -13.53 -13.37 -3.15
C ALA A 94 -12.35 -12.71 -2.40
N GLN A 95 -12.36 -11.39 -2.30
CA GLN A 95 -11.30 -10.62 -1.64
C GLN A 95 -11.88 -9.64 -0.63
N ASN A 96 -11.18 -9.49 0.50
CA ASN A 96 -11.53 -8.54 1.57
C ASN A 96 -10.26 -8.08 2.29
N HIS A 97 -9.40 -7.33 1.61
CA HIS A 97 -8.13 -6.84 2.17
C HIS A 97 -7.77 -5.45 1.67
N ASN A 98 -7.01 -4.71 2.49
CA ASN A 98 -6.55 -3.33 2.19
C ASN A 98 -5.06 -3.25 1.83
N TYR A 99 -4.33 -4.35 1.96
CA TYR A 99 -2.88 -4.38 1.81
C TYR A 99 -2.50 -5.56 0.93
N ALA A 100 -1.53 -5.32 0.06
CA ALA A 100 -0.92 -6.34 -0.77
C ALA A 100 0.59 -6.36 -0.54
N VAL A 101 1.20 -7.53 -0.69
CA VAL A 101 2.65 -7.70 -0.62
C VAL A 101 3.30 -7.03 -1.83
N ASP A 102 4.41 -6.32 -1.60
CA ASP A 102 5.26 -5.77 -2.66
C ASP A 102 6.27 -6.84 -3.13
N PRO A 103 6.17 -7.36 -4.38
CA PRO A 103 7.09 -8.36 -4.90
C PRO A 103 8.57 -7.95 -4.84
N ALA A 104 8.88 -6.65 -4.92
CA ALA A 104 10.26 -6.15 -4.87
C ALA A 104 10.92 -6.34 -3.49
N THR A 105 10.12 -6.63 -2.45
CA THR A 105 10.59 -6.81 -1.07
C THR A 105 10.75 -8.28 -0.67
N LEU A 106 10.46 -9.22 -1.58
CA LEU A 106 10.48 -10.65 -1.27
C LEU A 106 11.91 -11.17 -1.04
N PRO A 107 12.13 -12.03 -0.03
CA PRO A 107 13.42 -12.67 0.18
C PRO A 107 13.72 -13.69 -0.92
N LYS A 108 15.01 -14.01 -1.10
CA LYS A 108 15.46 -14.98 -2.10
C LYS A 108 14.76 -16.34 -1.92
N GLY A 109 14.21 -16.87 -3.02
CA GLY A 109 13.55 -18.17 -3.07
C GLY A 109 12.03 -18.13 -2.84
N VAL A 110 11.48 -16.98 -2.42
CA VAL A 110 10.03 -16.75 -2.44
C VAL A 110 9.63 -16.22 -3.81
N GLU A 111 8.58 -16.81 -4.36
CA GLU A 111 8.10 -16.57 -5.71
C GLU A 111 6.65 -16.10 -5.67
N VAL A 112 6.31 -15.13 -6.53
CA VAL A 112 4.91 -14.76 -6.77
C VAL A 112 4.27 -15.86 -7.64
N THR A 113 3.10 -16.35 -7.25
CA THR A 113 2.38 -17.40 -7.97
C THR A 113 1.07 -16.92 -8.55
N HIS A 114 0.45 -15.91 -7.94
CA HIS A 114 -0.82 -15.37 -8.37
C HIS A 114 -0.76 -13.86 -8.45
N ILE A 115 -1.39 -13.29 -9.48
CA ILE A 115 -1.45 -11.84 -9.72
C ILE A 115 -2.90 -11.43 -9.93
N ASN A 116 -3.32 -10.34 -9.28
CA ASN A 116 -4.63 -9.74 -9.55
C ASN A 116 -4.61 -9.07 -10.93
N LEU A 117 -5.52 -9.43 -11.82
CA LEU A 117 -5.52 -8.92 -13.19
C LEU A 117 -6.06 -7.48 -13.29
N ASN A 118 -6.75 -6.96 -12.28
CA ASN A 118 -7.25 -5.58 -12.30
C ASN A 118 -6.14 -4.55 -12.13
N ASP A 119 -5.15 -4.83 -11.27
CA ASP A 119 -4.16 -3.84 -10.84
C ASP A 119 -2.71 -4.36 -10.75
N GLY A 120 -2.48 -5.63 -11.04
CA GLY A 120 -1.16 -6.26 -11.03
C GLY A 120 -0.61 -6.56 -9.64
N THR A 121 -1.41 -6.42 -8.57
CA THR A 121 -0.95 -6.72 -7.20
C THR A 121 -0.72 -8.22 -6.96
N CYS A 122 0.19 -8.53 -6.04
CA CYS A 122 0.47 -9.90 -5.62
C CYS A 122 -0.76 -10.53 -4.95
N ALA A 123 -1.23 -11.65 -5.48
CA ALA A 123 -2.37 -12.40 -4.97
C ALA A 123 -1.99 -13.77 -4.37
N GLY A 124 -0.72 -14.19 -4.49
CA GLY A 124 -0.26 -15.46 -3.97
C GLY A 124 1.25 -15.62 -4.05
N LEU A 125 1.79 -16.39 -3.12
CA LEU A 125 3.22 -16.64 -2.95
C LEU A 125 3.49 -18.14 -2.79
N ALA A 126 4.70 -18.57 -3.15
CA ALA A 126 5.22 -19.88 -2.81
C ALA A 126 6.69 -19.78 -2.37
N TYR A 127 7.10 -20.70 -1.51
CA TYR A 127 8.50 -20.98 -1.23
C TYR A 127 8.76 -22.47 -1.47
N PRO A 128 9.17 -22.86 -2.70
CA PRO A 128 9.29 -24.27 -3.09
C PRO A 128 10.24 -25.07 -2.19
N ALA A 129 11.34 -24.46 -1.73
CA ALA A 129 12.33 -25.15 -0.90
C ALA A 129 11.77 -25.62 0.46
N LEU A 130 10.70 -24.97 0.95
CA LEU A 130 10.04 -25.33 2.21
C LEU A 130 8.65 -25.93 2.02
N ASN A 131 8.20 -26.14 0.78
CA ASN A 131 6.83 -26.58 0.46
C ASN A 131 5.76 -25.68 1.12
N VAL A 132 5.97 -24.36 1.06
CA VAL A 132 5.04 -23.37 1.59
C VAL A 132 4.35 -22.67 0.44
N MET A 133 3.04 -22.45 0.58
CA MET A 133 2.27 -21.56 -0.30
C MET A 133 1.33 -20.69 0.53
N SER A 134 0.97 -19.53 0.00
CA SER A 134 -0.06 -18.65 0.56
C SER A 134 -0.80 -17.91 -0.54
N LEU A 135 -2.03 -17.50 -0.24
CA LEU A 135 -2.88 -16.73 -1.13
C LEU A 135 -3.44 -15.54 -0.36
N GLN A 136 -3.70 -14.44 -1.08
CA GLN A 136 -4.20 -13.19 -0.52
C GLN A 136 -5.73 -13.14 -0.44
N TYR A 137 -6.41 -14.05 -1.14
CA TYR A 137 -7.86 -14.09 -1.31
C TYR A 137 -8.50 -15.25 -0.55
N HIS A 138 -9.83 -15.18 -0.39
CA HIS A 138 -10.63 -16.16 0.34
C HIS A 138 -11.01 -17.32 -0.58
N LEU A 139 -10.42 -18.49 -0.35
CA LEU A 139 -10.71 -19.71 -1.10
C LEU A 139 -12.05 -20.33 -0.70
N GLU A 140 -12.40 -20.21 0.57
CA GLU A 140 -13.67 -20.67 1.17
C GLU A 140 -14.89 -19.85 0.72
N ALA A 141 -14.63 -18.72 0.06
CA ALA A 141 -15.62 -17.75 -0.34
C ALA A 141 -16.58 -17.40 0.82
N SER A 142 -17.90 -17.52 0.60
CA SER A 142 -18.94 -17.33 1.61
C SER A 142 -19.07 -15.89 2.17
N PRO A 143 -19.48 -14.90 1.36
CA PRO A 143 -20.01 -15.03 -0.01
C PRO A 143 -18.93 -14.95 -1.10
N GLY A 144 -19.19 -15.52 -2.27
CA GLY A 144 -18.29 -15.43 -3.42
C GLY A 144 -18.42 -16.60 -4.39
N PRO A 145 -17.62 -16.62 -5.45
CA PRO A 145 -17.55 -17.72 -6.42
C PRO A 145 -16.72 -18.91 -5.88
N ASP A 146 -17.02 -20.11 -6.38
CA ASP A 146 -16.31 -21.36 -6.02
C ASP A 146 -15.15 -21.68 -6.98
N ASP A 147 -14.81 -20.77 -7.90
CA ASP A 147 -13.77 -20.97 -8.91
C ASP A 147 -12.42 -21.38 -8.29
N SER A 148 -12.14 -20.93 -7.07
CA SER A 148 -10.87 -21.17 -6.38
C SER A 148 -10.78 -22.48 -5.57
N ASP A 149 -11.82 -23.31 -5.56
CA ASP A 149 -11.84 -24.60 -4.82
C ASP A 149 -10.71 -25.56 -5.20
N CYS A 150 -10.37 -25.58 -6.48
CA CYS A 150 -9.20 -26.25 -7.03
C CYS A 150 -7.88 -26.01 -6.27
N VAL A 151 -7.67 -24.83 -5.67
CA VAL A 151 -6.38 -24.50 -5.03
C VAL A 151 -6.24 -25.23 -3.69
N PHE A 152 -7.35 -25.60 -3.04
CA PHE A 152 -7.32 -26.53 -1.91
C PHE A 152 -6.74 -27.89 -2.31
N ARG A 153 -7.01 -28.35 -3.54
CA ARG A 153 -6.41 -29.59 -4.06
C ARG A 153 -4.91 -29.44 -4.23
N ASP A 154 -4.46 -28.32 -4.78
CA ASP A 154 -3.02 -28.04 -4.94
C ASP A 154 -2.30 -28.03 -3.59
N PHE A 155 -2.92 -27.44 -2.56
CA PHE A 155 -2.40 -27.47 -1.20
C PHE A 155 -2.32 -28.88 -0.62
N VAL A 156 -3.35 -29.71 -0.81
CA VAL A 156 -3.36 -31.10 -0.36
C VAL A 156 -2.26 -31.91 -1.06
N GLU A 157 -2.06 -31.71 -2.36
CA GLU A 157 -0.97 -32.38 -3.09
C GLU A 157 0.41 -31.89 -2.64
N LEU A 158 0.57 -30.60 -2.36
CA LEU A 158 1.78 -30.05 -1.74
C LEU A 158 2.08 -30.73 -0.40
N MET A 159 1.09 -30.87 0.49
CA MET A 159 1.25 -31.58 1.76
C MET A 159 1.69 -33.04 1.58
N LYS A 160 1.10 -33.77 0.63
CA LYS A 160 1.47 -35.17 0.34
C LYS A 160 2.88 -35.32 -0.22
N SER A 161 3.37 -34.30 -0.94
CA SER A 161 4.72 -34.31 -1.52
C SER A 161 5.83 -34.24 -0.47
N VAL A 162 5.52 -33.73 0.73
CA VAL A 162 6.46 -33.67 1.85
C VAL A 162 6.64 -35.05 2.44
N LYS A 163 7.76 -35.71 2.12
CA LYS A 163 8.18 -36.93 2.82
C LYS A 163 8.67 -36.54 4.21
N TYR A 164 8.10 -37.14 5.25
CA TYR A 164 8.61 -37.02 6.62
C TYR A 164 10.10 -37.40 6.61
N ARG A 165 10.97 -36.46 6.96
CA ARG A 165 12.36 -36.78 7.27
C ARG A 165 12.32 -37.42 8.66
N ALA A 166 12.36 -38.75 8.69
CA ALA A 166 12.62 -39.51 9.91
C ALA A 166 14.04 -39.25 10.41
#